data_AF-A0A7C4ZMC3-F1
#
_entry.id   AF-A0A7C4ZMC3-F1
#
_cell.length_a   1.000
_cell.length_b   1.000
_cell.length_c   1.000
_cell.angle_alpha   90.00
_cell.angle_beta   90.00
_cell.angle_gamma   90.00
#
_symmetry.space_group_name_H-M   'P 1'
#
loop_
_entity.id
_entity.type
_entity.pdbx_description
1 polymer ?
#
loop_
_entity_poly.entity_id
_entity_poly.type
_entity_poly.pdbx_seq_one_letter_code
_entity_poly.pdbx_strand_id
1 'polypeptide(L)'
;MTVHLSLELFIYSLALWLGLYLLARNPARLPLAGAGLGLLAFAASLAANLLSGFAPTSTLAQTLTRWHETLPFLAALFWLVALLYLWPGASQRMRIFLFVAVCWLIGGTVLFAFPPAWLPRSWLLAALTVDFILLGLAAAVADARDEGQALLPDLFRSFDYSFGYALLFGGLVTAAMSWGTGLTFPMLALLLAVLSAAIITQTFADAVQSNLDRLAFAHLPHLRRARADLRAAASALPRLGPPVDFATLDEAEFTRLTRRALSHLGDLPRLAASPLTYLPIIETRLAQRNAPDNTLERAAELKSLLVESIDRLKPRDQGEFGATEAWRYYNALYFPYVAGLKPYSRRTDTANGHNPVSHQALEWFQTQVPERTLHNWQNAAAKLVAQDLKENLKQVAK
;
A
#
# COMPACT_ATOMS: atom_id res chain seq x y z
N MET A 1 37.95 1.55 7.86
CA MET A 1 37.26 2.52 6.98
C MET A 1 36.23 1.85 6.06
N THR A 2 36.54 0.69 5.47
CA THR A 2 35.62 -0.06 4.58
C THR A 2 34.34 -0.57 5.26
N VAL A 3 34.42 -1.15 6.46
CA VAL A 3 33.25 -1.71 7.17
C VAL A 3 32.19 -0.65 7.48
N HIS A 4 32.61 0.55 7.88
CA HIS A 4 31.70 1.65 8.19
C HIS A 4 30.94 2.13 6.93
N LEU A 5 31.66 2.29 5.82
CA LEU A 5 31.07 2.65 4.52
C LEU A 5 30.08 1.59 4.03
N SER A 6 30.44 0.30 4.13
CA SER A 6 29.56 -0.80 3.73
C SER A 6 28.28 -0.82 4.56
N LEU A 7 28.37 -0.55 5.86
CA LEU A 7 27.21 -0.45 6.74
C LEU A 7 26.32 0.73 6.36
N GLU A 8 26.87 1.92 6.11
CA GLU A 8 26.10 3.10 5.70
C GLU A 8 25.41 2.90 4.35
N LEU A 9 26.09 2.28 3.38
CA LEU A 9 25.50 1.92 2.08
C LEU A 9 24.35 0.92 2.24
N PHE A 10 24.50 -0.06 3.13
CA PHE A 10 23.43 -1.01 3.43
C PHE A 10 22.23 -0.31 4.07
N ILE A 11 22.46 0.53 5.08
CA ILE A 11 21.40 1.27 5.77
C ILE A 11 20.68 2.21 4.78
N TYR A 12 21.42 2.94 3.95
CA TYR A 12 20.88 3.76 2.88
C TYR A 12 19.97 2.95 1.95
N SER A 13 20.46 1.81 1.46
CA SER A 13 19.72 0.95 0.54
C SER A 13 18.46 0.38 1.19
N LEU A 14 18.54 -0.02 2.45
CA LEU A 14 17.43 -0.57 3.23
C LEU A 14 16.36 0.50 3.50
N ALA A 15 16.75 1.71 3.91
CA ALA A 15 15.84 2.84 4.12
C ALA A 15 15.16 3.26 2.81
N LEU A 16 15.93 3.34 1.72
CA LEU A 16 15.41 3.65 0.39
C LEU A 16 14.39 2.59 -0.06
N TRP A 17 14.75 1.31 0.01
CA TRP A 17 13.87 0.21 -0.36
C TRP A 17 12.59 0.21 0.47
N LEU A 18 12.69 0.29 1.80
CA LEU A 18 11.51 0.26 2.66
C LEU A 18 10.61 1.48 2.37
N GLY A 19 11.20 2.66 2.17
CA GLY A 19 10.45 3.87 1.82
C GLY A 19 9.67 3.73 0.52
N LEU A 20 10.32 3.22 -0.54
CA LEU A 20 9.69 2.95 -1.83
C LEU A 20 8.64 1.84 -1.74
N TYR A 21 8.91 0.79 -0.96
CA TYR A 21 7.99 -0.32 -0.74
C TYR A 21 6.67 0.15 -0.12
N LEU A 22 6.73 1.01 0.91
CA LEU A 22 5.52 1.56 1.55
C LEU A 22 4.71 2.41 0.56
N LEU A 23 5.38 3.21 -0.28
CA LEU A 23 4.72 4.00 -1.33
C LEU A 23 4.09 3.14 -2.42
N ALA A 24 4.77 2.07 -2.83
CA ALA A 24 4.27 1.14 -3.85
C ALA A 24 3.13 0.26 -3.32
N ARG A 25 3.11 -0.04 -2.02
CA ARG A 25 2.09 -0.89 -1.38
C ARG A 25 0.69 -0.28 -1.51
N ASN A 26 0.52 0.97 -1.07
CA ASN A 26 -0.74 1.69 -1.22
C ASN A 26 -0.55 3.23 -1.15
N PRO A 27 -0.32 3.92 -2.27
CA PRO A 27 -0.01 5.36 -2.27
C PRO A 27 -1.20 6.23 -1.84
N ALA A 28 -2.42 5.69 -1.86
CA ALA A 28 -3.62 6.40 -1.44
C ALA A 28 -3.77 6.47 0.10
N ARG A 29 -3.06 5.61 0.85
CA ARG A 29 -3.10 5.60 2.31
C ARG A 29 -2.06 6.59 2.85
N LEU A 30 -2.54 7.68 3.43
CA LEU A 30 -1.69 8.73 4.01
C LEU A 30 -0.64 8.22 5.02
N PRO A 31 -0.94 7.25 5.91
CA PRO A 31 0.08 6.69 6.80
C PRO A 31 1.26 6.06 6.07
N LEU A 32 0.99 5.28 5.02
CA LEU A 32 2.02 4.63 4.22
C LEU A 32 2.80 5.64 3.39
N ALA A 33 2.10 6.64 2.83
CA ALA A 33 2.74 7.72 2.09
C ALA A 33 3.67 8.56 2.97
N GLY A 34 3.21 8.96 4.17
CA GLY A 34 4.03 9.68 5.14
C GLY A 34 5.23 8.87 5.62
N ALA A 35 5.02 7.62 6.03
CA ALA A 35 6.09 6.71 6.43
C ALA A 35 7.14 6.52 5.31
N GLY A 36 6.66 6.31 4.08
CA GLY A 36 7.50 6.14 2.91
C GLY A 36 8.33 7.39 2.59
N LEU A 37 7.68 8.57 2.49
CA LEU A 37 8.36 9.84 2.26
C LEU A 37 9.36 10.18 3.38
N GLY A 38 9.05 9.85 4.63
CA GLY A 38 9.96 10.01 5.76
C GLY A 38 11.23 9.17 5.60
N LEU A 39 11.08 7.90 5.24
CA LEU A 39 12.22 7.01 4.95
C LEU A 39 13.04 7.47 3.73
N LEU A 40 12.39 8.03 2.70
CA LEU A 40 13.11 8.61 1.55
C LEU A 40 13.91 9.86 1.92
N ALA A 41 13.35 10.75 2.74
CA ALA A 41 14.06 11.91 3.26
C ALA A 41 15.27 11.46 4.12
N PHE A 42 15.09 10.43 4.93
CA PHE A 42 16.18 9.84 5.71
C PHE A 42 17.25 9.19 4.82
N ALA A 43 16.88 8.42 3.80
CA ALA A 43 17.82 7.86 2.83
C ALA A 43 18.62 8.96 2.10
N ALA A 44 17.97 10.08 1.75
CA ALA A 44 18.65 11.23 1.16
C ALA A 44 19.65 11.89 2.14
N SER A 45 19.34 11.94 3.45
CA SER A 45 20.30 12.37 4.48
C SER A 45 21.55 11.48 4.51
N LEU A 46 21.38 10.16 4.45
CA LEU A 46 22.48 9.19 4.45
C LEU A 46 23.33 9.30 3.17
N ALA A 47 22.71 9.47 2.01
CA ALA A 47 23.42 9.71 0.76
C ALA A 47 24.25 11.00 0.82
N ALA A 48 23.69 12.07 1.41
CA ALA A 48 24.40 13.32 1.58
C ALA A 48 25.62 13.17 2.52
N ASN A 49 25.49 12.39 3.60
CA ASN A 49 26.62 12.06 4.48
C ASN A 49 27.72 11.28 3.75
N LEU A 50 27.36 10.25 3.00
CA LEU A 50 28.30 9.42 2.24
C LEU A 50 29.09 10.25 1.21
N LEU A 51 28.43 11.21 0.55
CA LEU A 51 29.03 12.05 -0.47
C LEU A 51 29.86 13.21 0.10
N SER A 52 29.50 13.75 1.27
CA SER A 52 30.16 14.92 1.84
C SER A 52 31.64 14.66 2.15
N GLY A 53 31.97 13.45 2.62
CA GLY A 53 33.35 13.04 2.93
C GLY A 53 34.30 12.97 1.75
N PHE A 54 33.77 12.91 0.51
CA PHE A 54 34.56 12.81 -0.71
C PHE A 54 34.40 14.03 -1.64
N ALA A 55 33.61 15.02 -1.25
CA ALA A 55 33.26 16.15 -2.10
C ALA A 55 34.52 16.90 -2.63
N PRO A 56 34.60 17.19 -3.95
CA PRO A 56 35.77 17.83 -4.55
C PRO A 56 35.96 19.30 -4.13
N THR A 57 34.91 19.96 -3.66
CA THR A 57 34.94 21.36 -3.21
C THR A 57 34.37 21.50 -1.81
N SER A 58 34.92 22.44 -1.05
CA SER A 58 34.45 22.76 0.30
C SER A 58 33.01 23.27 0.32
N THR A 59 32.59 23.99 -0.72
CA THR A 59 31.21 24.47 -0.87
C THR A 59 30.22 23.32 -1.03
N LEU A 60 30.54 22.32 -1.86
CA LEU A 60 29.70 21.14 -2.03
C LEU A 60 29.65 20.31 -0.75
N ALA A 61 30.80 20.11 -0.09
CA ALA A 61 30.87 19.41 1.19
C ALA A 61 29.93 20.06 2.22
N GLN A 62 29.97 21.38 2.36
CA GLN A 62 29.10 22.12 3.29
C GLN A 62 27.61 21.98 2.95
N THR A 63 27.24 22.07 1.67
CA THR A 63 25.84 21.90 1.25
C THR A 63 25.35 20.49 1.57
N LEU A 64 26.15 19.45 1.29
CA LEU A 64 25.80 18.06 1.61
C LEU A 64 25.69 17.83 3.12
N THR A 65 26.60 18.41 3.91
CA THR A 65 26.49 18.37 5.38
C THR A 65 25.21 19.04 5.88
N ARG A 66 24.83 20.20 5.32
CA ARG A 66 23.56 20.85 5.67
C ARG A 66 22.35 19.97 5.33
N TRP A 67 22.37 19.29 4.19
CA TRP A 67 21.31 18.36 3.81
C TRP A 67 21.25 17.16 4.77
N HIS A 68 22.41 16.58 5.09
CA HIS A 68 22.51 15.52 6.07
C HIS A 68 21.91 15.92 7.43
N GLU A 69 22.21 17.14 7.90
CA GLU A 69 21.70 17.64 9.18
C GLU A 69 20.20 17.99 9.13
N THR A 70 19.67 18.52 8.02
CA THR A 70 18.30 19.02 7.94
C THR A 70 17.24 17.99 7.53
N LEU A 71 17.58 17.03 6.67
CA LEU A 71 16.64 16.04 6.15
C LEU A 71 16.03 15.09 7.21
N PRO A 72 16.72 14.70 8.31
CA PRO A 72 16.12 13.92 9.38
C PRO A 72 14.92 14.62 10.06
N PHE A 73 14.92 15.95 10.13
CA PHE A 73 13.76 16.70 10.65
C PHE A 73 12.56 16.62 9.71
N LEU A 74 12.82 16.67 8.40
CA LEU A 74 11.77 16.46 7.39
C LEU A 74 11.23 15.02 7.47
N ALA A 75 12.10 14.04 7.70
CA ALA A 75 11.69 12.65 7.94
C ALA A 75 10.78 12.54 9.17
N ALA A 76 11.16 13.16 10.29
CA ALA A 76 10.36 13.20 11.50
C ALA A 76 8.98 13.86 11.30
N LEU A 77 8.90 14.91 10.49
CA LEU A 77 7.63 15.59 10.17
C LEU A 77 6.68 14.68 9.38
N PHE A 78 7.18 13.98 8.35
CA PHE A 78 6.37 13.03 7.60
C PHE A 78 5.88 11.87 8.48
N TRP A 79 6.71 11.42 9.41
CA TRP A 79 6.35 10.40 10.39
C TRP A 79 5.29 10.89 11.38
N LEU A 80 5.36 12.13 11.84
CA LEU A 80 4.34 12.73 12.70
C LEU A 80 2.96 12.70 11.99
N VAL A 81 2.92 13.06 10.70
CA VAL A 81 1.68 12.96 9.90
C VAL A 81 1.18 11.51 9.84
N ALA A 82 2.07 10.54 9.55
CA ALA A 82 1.68 9.14 9.48
C ALA A 82 1.07 8.63 10.80
N LEU A 83 1.68 8.98 11.93
CA LEU A 83 1.30 8.56 13.27
C LEU A 83 -0.05 9.17 13.70
N LEU A 84 -0.30 10.44 13.37
CA LEU A 84 -1.59 11.09 13.63
C LEU A 84 -2.76 10.38 12.93
N TYR A 85 -2.54 9.87 11.71
CA TYR A 85 -3.56 9.12 10.98
C TYR A 85 -3.74 7.69 11.47
N LEU A 86 -2.69 7.05 12.02
CA LEU A 86 -2.78 5.70 12.59
C LEU A 86 -3.49 5.67 13.95
N TRP A 87 -3.46 6.77 14.70
CA TRP A 87 -3.96 6.84 16.08
C TRP A 87 -5.45 6.46 16.27
N PRO A 88 -6.42 6.99 15.49
CA PRO A 88 -7.84 6.79 15.77
C PRO A 88 -8.29 5.33 15.65
N GLY A 89 -7.71 4.60 14.70
CA GLY A 89 -8.02 3.18 14.43
C GLY A 89 -7.16 2.17 15.19
N ALA A 90 -6.13 2.62 15.90
CA ALA A 90 -5.19 1.74 16.59
C ALA A 90 -5.82 1.08 17.83
N SER A 91 -5.54 -0.22 18.03
CA SER A 91 -5.83 -0.94 19.27
C SER A 91 -5.04 -0.36 20.45
N GLN A 92 -5.44 -0.62 21.69
CA GLN A 92 -4.76 -0.09 22.87
C GLN A 92 -3.25 -0.41 22.89
N ARG A 93 -2.87 -1.65 22.58
CA ARG A 93 -1.45 -2.06 22.49
C ARG A 93 -0.71 -1.28 21.39
N MET A 94 -1.34 -1.09 20.23
CA MET A 94 -0.76 -0.31 19.14
C MET A 94 -0.63 1.16 19.53
N ARG A 95 -1.61 1.76 20.22
CA ARG A 95 -1.50 3.15 20.71
C ARG A 95 -0.34 3.35 21.67
N ILE A 96 -0.12 2.43 22.59
CA ILE A 96 1.05 2.47 23.50
C ILE A 96 2.34 2.40 22.69
N PHE A 97 2.44 1.47 21.74
CA PHE A 97 3.60 1.36 20.87
C PHE A 97 3.85 2.66 20.07
N LEU A 98 2.81 3.20 19.43
CA LEU A 98 2.88 4.44 18.66
C LEU A 98 3.30 5.62 19.55
N PHE A 99 2.77 5.71 20.79
CA PHE A 99 3.15 6.75 21.74
C PHE A 99 4.64 6.67 22.11
N VAL A 100 5.12 5.47 22.48
CA VAL A 100 6.54 5.25 22.78
C VAL A 100 7.41 5.62 21.58
N ALA A 101 7.01 5.21 20.38
CA ALA A 101 7.74 5.51 19.16
C ALA A 101 7.73 7.01 18.81
N VAL A 102 6.64 7.74 19.08
CA VAL A 102 6.59 9.22 18.96
C VAL A 102 7.56 9.87 19.94
N CYS A 103 7.51 9.49 21.22
CA CYS A 103 8.40 10.03 22.24
C CYS A 103 9.87 9.80 21.88
N TRP A 104 10.17 8.60 21.39
CA TRP A 104 11.51 8.23 20.97
C TRP A 104 11.94 8.97 19.70
N LEU A 105 11.06 9.11 18.70
CA LEU A 105 11.33 9.88 17.48
C LEU A 105 11.62 11.36 17.81
N ILE A 106 10.78 11.99 18.64
CA ILE A 106 10.97 13.39 19.05
C ILE A 106 12.27 13.52 19.86
N GLY A 107 12.47 12.67 20.86
CA GLY A 107 13.67 12.68 21.69
C GLY A 107 14.95 12.46 20.87
N GLY A 108 14.96 11.46 19.99
CA GLY A 108 16.08 11.16 19.09
C GLY A 108 16.36 12.30 18.11
N THR A 109 15.33 12.95 17.57
CA THR A 109 15.49 14.10 16.67
C THR A 109 16.04 15.33 17.40
N VAL A 110 15.59 15.60 18.63
CA VAL A 110 16.12 16.67 19.49
C VAL A 110 17.56 16.41 19.88
N LEU A 111 17.89 15.18 20.29
CA LEU A 111 19.26 14.78 20.61
C LEU A 111 20.16 14.83 19.38
N PHE A 112 19.66 14.51 18.19
CA PHE A 112 20.41 14.66 16.94
C PHE A 112 20.72 16.12 16.61
N ALA A 113 19.78 17.03 16.87
CA ALA A 113 19.97 18.47 16.71
C ALA A 113 21.00 19.04 17.71
N PHE A 114 20.93 18.58 18.95
CA PHE A 114 21.74 19.04 20.07
C PHE A 114 22.43 17.84 20.74
N PRO A 115 23.44 17.24 20.08
CA PRO A 115 24.08 16.03 20.58
C PRO A 115 24.88 16.38 21.84
N PRO A 116 24.67 15.66 22.95
CA PRO A 116 25.47 15.87 24.14
C PRO A 116 26.90 15.39 23.88
N ALA A 117 27.89 16.03 24.53
CA ALA A 117 29.31 15.79 24.25
C ALA A 117 29.76 14.32 24.42
N TRP A 118 29.05 13.54 25.23
CA TRP A 118 29.33 12.12 25.49
C TRP A 118 28.69 11.16 24.48
N LEU A 119 27.78 11.63 23.61
CA LEU A 119 27.04 10.78 22.68
C LEU A 119 27.42 11.09 21.22
N PRO A 120 28.10 10.16 20.53
CA PRO A 120 28.46 10.36 19.13
C PRO A 120 27.22 10.50 18.22
N ARG A 121 27.27 11.41 17.25
CA ARG A 121 26.20 11.58 16.25
C ARG A 121 25.90 10.29 15.47
N SER A 122 26.91 9.44 15.26
CA SER A 122 26.74 8.14 14.59
C SER A 122 25.82 7.18 15.37
N TRP A 123 25.83 7.23 16.71
CA TRP A 123 24.93 6.42 17.54
C TRP A 123 23.50 6.95 17.47
N LEU A 124 23.32 8.28 17.44
CA LEU A 124 22.03 8.91 17.24
C LEU A 124 21.43 8.58 15.87
N LEU A 125 22.25 8.60 14.82
CA LEU A 125 21.83 8.16 13.48
C LEU A 125 21.44 6.69 13.45
N ALA A 126 22.21 5.82 14.11
CA ALA A 126 21.87 4.40 14.23
C ALA A 126 20.54 4.19 14.96
N ALA A 127 20.30 4.91 16.07
CA ALA A 127 19.04 4.87 16.78
C ALA A 127 17.87 5.32 15.89
N LEU A 128 17.97 6.50 15.26
CA LEU A 128 16.97 7.01 14.33
C LEU A 128 16.69 6.05 13.16
N THR A 129 17.73 5.38 12.66
CA THR A 129 17.60 4.35 11.62
C THR A 129 16.70 3.21 12.09
N VAL A 130 16.98 2.67 13.28
CA VAL A 130 16.18 1.59 13.87
C VAL A 130 14.74 2.05 14.04
N ASP A 131 14.52 3.28 14.52
CA ASP A 131 13.17 3.82 14.73
C ASP A 131 12.38 3.93 13.44
N PHE A 132 12.97 4.55 12.41
CA PHE A 132 12.29 4.72 11.12
C PHE A 132 11.97 3.38 10.45
N ILE A 133 12.84 2.38 10.59
CA ILE A 133 12.58 1.03 10.07
C ILE A 133 11.45 0.36 10.86
N LEU A 134 11.52 0.37 12.20
CA LEU A 134 10.50 -0.26 13.05
C LEU A 134 9.13 0.37 12.85
N LEU A 135 9.07 1.70 12.77
CA LEU A 135 7.87 2.44 12.47
C LEU A 135 7.36 2.13 11.06
N GLY A 136 8.24 2.05 10.06
CA GLY A 136 7.94 1.66 8.68
C GLY A 136 7.25 0.30 8.61
N LEU A 137 7.83 -0.68 9.29
CA LEU A 137 7.28 -2.02 9.41
C LEU A 137 5.96 -2.03 10.19
N ALA A 138 5.83 -1.26 11.26
CA ALA A 138 4.58 -1.16 12.01
C ALA A 138 3.44 -0.58 11.17
N ALA A 139 3.72 0.45 10.34
CA ALA A 139 2.74 0.99 9.40
C ALA A 139 2.33 -0.06 8.35
N ALA A 140 3.30 -0.82 7.81
CA ALA A 140 3.01 -1.91 6.88
C ALA A 140 2.18 -3.04 7.52
N VAL A 141 2.47 -3.41 8.77
CA VAL A 141 1.70 -4.41 9.53
C VAL A 141 0.28 -3.92 9.80
N ALA A 142 0.12 -2.66 10.19
CA ALA A 142 -1.19 -2.07 10.43
C ALA A 142 -2.04 -2.09 9.14
N ASP A 143 -1.46 -1.68 8.00
CA ASP A 143 -2.12 -1.72 6.70
C ASP A 143 -2.45 -3.15 6.25
N ALA A 144 -1.52 -4.09 6.38
CA ALA A 144 -1.74 -5.50 6.03
C ALA A 144 -2.90 -6.11 6.83
N ARG A 145 -2.96 -5.87 8.14
CA ARG A 145 -4.08 -6.30 8.99
C ARG A 145 -5.39 -5.64 8.55
N ASP A 146 -5.35 -4.34 8.29
CA ASP A 146 -6.48 -3.55 7.83
C ASP A 146 -7.10 -4.04 6.51
N GLU A 147 -6.29 -4.62 5.63
CA GLU A 147 -6.71 -5.23 4.37
C GLU A 147 -6.95 -6.75 4.49
N GLY A 148 -6.50 -7.38 5.57
CA GLY A 148 -6.53 -8.85 5.73
C GLY A 148 -5.48 -9.58 4.89
N GLN A 149 -4.44 -8.86 4.44
CA GLN A 149 -3.41 -9.39 3.54
C GLN A 149 -2.20 -9.91 4.31
N ALA A 150 -1.48 -10.85 3.68
CA ALA A 150 -0.15 -11.22 4.13
C ALA A 150 0.83 -10.06 3.90
N LEU A 151 1.72 -9.84 4.88
CA LEU A 151 2.81 -8.88 4.75
C LEU A 151 4.11 -9.57 4.34
N LEU A 152 4.48 -10.64 5.04
CA LEU A 152 5.83 -11.21 4.93
C LEU A 152 6.18 -11.70 3.52
N PRO A 153 5.35 -12.47 2.81
CA PRO A 153 5.71 -12.94 1.48
C PRO A 153 5.83 -11.78 0.47
N ASP A 154 4.96 -10.77 0.56
CA ASP A 154 5.03 -9.56 -0.29
C ASP A 154 6.30 -8.73 0.01
N LEU A 155 6.62 -8.57 1.30
CA LEU A 155 7.81 -7.86 1.77
C LEU A 155 9.09 -8.57 1.30
N PHE A 156 9.21 -9.88 1.55
CA PHE A 156 10.38 -10.66 1.14
C PHE A 156 10.52 -10.70 -0.37
N ARG A 157 9.43 -10.89 -1.12
CA ARG A 157 9.48 -10.83 -2.58
C ARG A 157 10.06 -9.50 -3.05
N SER A 158 9.56 -8.37 -2.53
CA SER A 158 10.06 -7.04 -2.91
C SER A 158 11.52 -6.85 -2.49
N PHE A 159 11.89 -7.31 -1.30
CA PHE A 159 13.24 -7.23 -0.77
C PHE A 159 14.22 -8.04 -1.61
N ASP A 160 13.94 -9.33 -1.84
CA ASP A 160 14.83 -10.27 -2.51
C ASP A 160 15.14 -9.82 -3.95
N TYR A 161 14.13 -9.39 -4.69
CA TYR A 161 14.34 -8.83 -6.03
C TYR A 161 15.16 -7.54 -6.00
N SER A 162 14.82 -6.61 -5.09
CA SER A 162 15.56 -5.33 -4.99
C SER A 162 17.00 -5.56 -4.55
N PHE A 163 17.22 -6.44 -3.58
CA PHE A 163 18.52 -6.82 -3.05
C PHE A 163 19.37 -7.52 -4.12
N GLY A 164 18.82 -8.50 -4.85
CA GLY A 164 19.53 -9.18 -5.92
C GLY A 164 19.96 -8.24 -7.05
N TYR A 165 19.08 -7.33 -7.48
CA TYR A 165 19.41 -6.33 -8.50
C TYR A 165 20.40 -5.28 -7.99
N ALA A 166 20.25 -4.80 -6.76
CA ALA A 166 21.18 -3.87 -6.13
C ALA A 166 22.57 -4.49 -5.96
N LEU A 167 22.65 -5.77 -5.58
CA LEU A 167 23.90 -6.51 -5.48
C LEU A 167 24.54 -6.72 -6.86
N LEU A 168 23.75 -7.08 -7.88
CA LEU A 168 24.25 -7.27 -9.24
C LEU A 168 24.85 -5.98 -9.80
N PHE A 169 24.08 -4.89 -9.82
CA PHE A 169 24.52 -3.64 -10.44
C PHE A 169 25.47 -2.83 -9.53
N GLY A 170 25.17 -2.73 -8.23
CA GLY A 170 26.03 -2.05 -7.27
C GLY A 170 27.34 -2.81 -7.01
N GLY A 171 27.31 -4.14 -7.07
CA GLY A 171 28.50 -4.98 -6.98
C GLY A 171 29.49 -4.73 -8.12
N LEU A 172 29.01 -4.54 -9.35
CA LEU A 172 29.86 -4.17 -10.49
C LEU A 172 30.58 -2.84 -10.26
N VAL A 173 29.87 -1.82 -9.78
CA VAL A 173 30.48 -0.51 -9.45
C VAL A 173 31.46 -0.65 -8.31
N THR A 174 31.12 -1.41 -7.26
CA THR A 174 31.99 -1.67 -6.12
C THR A 174 33.27 -2.42 -6.53
N ALA A 175 33.16 -3.40 -7.43
CA ALA A 175 34.31 -4.11 -7.99
C ALA A 175 35.24 -3.16 -8.76
N ALA A 176 34.66 -2.30 -9.62
CA ALA A 176 35.42 -1.29 -10.35
C ALA A 176 36.16 -0.32 -9.41
N MET A 177 35.52 0.08 -8.31
CA MET A 177 36.15 0.89 -7.25
C MET A 177 37.31 0.16 -6.58
N SER A 178 37.16 -1.14 -6.30
CA SER A 178 38.17 -1.93 -5.61
C SER A 178 39.40 -2.26 -6.45
N TRP A 179 39.24 -2.44 -7.77
CA TRP A 179 40.33 -2.87 -8.66
C TRP A 179 41.03 -1.75 -9.41
N GLY A 180 40.38 -0.59 -9.58
CA GLY A 180 40.92 0.47 -10.42
C GLY A 180 40.83 1.85 -9.81
N THR A 181 39.62 2.40 -9.69
CA THR A 181 39.41 3.85 -9.49
C THR A 181 39.57 4.30 -8.05
N GLY A 182 39.43 3.41 -7.07
CA GLY A 182 39.36 3.74 -5.66
C GLY A 182 38.05 4.42 -5.24
N LEU A 183 38.01 4.86 -3.97
CA LEU A 183 36.90 5.60 -3.37
C LEU A 183 36.98 7.08 -3.74
N THR A 184 36.30 7.47 -4.82
CA THR A 184 36.21 8.87 -5.28
C THR A 184 34.76 9.34 -5.28
N PHE A 185 34.54 10.65 -5.24
CA PHE A 185 33.19 11.23 -5.27
C PHE A 185 32.35 10.78 -6.48
N PRO A 186 32.85 10.84 -7.73
CA PRO A 186 32.07 10.39 -8.89
C PRO A 186 31.66 8.92 -8.80
N MET A 187 32.54 8.06 -8.28
CA MET A 187 32.26 6.63 -8.14
C MET A 187 31.24 6.33 -7.03
N LEU A 188 31.30 7.03 -5.90
CA LEU A 188 30.28 6.91 -4.85
C LEU A 188 28.93 7.46 -5.31
N ALA A 189 28.91 8.58 -6.02
CA ALA A 189 27.69 9.12 -6.61
C ALA A 189 27.08 8.14 -7.63
N LEU A 190 27.92 7.53 -8.48
CA LEU A 190 27.50 6.49 -9.41
C LEU A 190 26.94 5.26 -8.68
N LEU A 191 27.62 4.79 -7.62
CA LEU A 191 27.16 3.66 -6.82
C LEU A 191 25.79 3.94 -6.20
N LEU A 192 25.60 5.09 -5.56
CA LEU A 192 24.32 5.49 -4.97
C LEU A 192 23.21 5.62 -6.03
N ALA A 193 23.53 6.19 -7.19
CA ALA A 193 22.59 6.33 -8.30
C ALA A 193 22.18 4.96 -8.88
N VAL A 194 23.14 4.04 -9.04
CA VAL A 194 22.90 2.68 -9.53
C VAL A 194 22.07 1.87 -8.53
N LEU A 195 22.40 1.92 -7.23
CA LEU A 195 21.61 1.30 -6.17
C LEU A 195 20.19 1.86 -6.15
N SER A 196 20.04 3.19 -6.22
CA SER A 196 18.74 3.84 -6.32
C SER A 196 17.94 3.38 -7.52
N ALA A 197 18.54 3.41 -8.71
CA ALA A 197 17.88 3.02 -9.95
C ALA A 197 17.44 1.56 -9.91
N ALA A 198 18.28 0.65 -9.41
CA ALA A 198 17.95 -0.75 -9.25
C ALA A 198 16.75 -0.95 -8.31
N ILE A 199 16.79 -0.34 -7.12
CA ILE A 199 15.72 -0.47 -6.12
C ILE A 199 14.41 0.17 -6.61
N ILE A 200 14.46 1.37 -7.20
CA ILE A 200 13.27 2.04 -7.77
C ILE A 200 12.67 1.19 -8.89
N THR A 201 13.48 0.70 -9.83
CA THR A 201 12.98 -0.08 -10.96
C THR A 201 12.32 -1.35 -10.50
N GLN A 202 12.89 -2.06 -9.51
CA GLN A 202 12.30 -3.29 -9.00
C GLN A 202 11.07 -3.06 -8.12
N THR A 203 11.09 -2.05 -7.27
CA THR A 203 9.94 -1.73 -6.42
C THR A 203 8.73 -1.30 -7.24
N PHE A 204 8.96 -0.62 -8.38
CA PHE A 204 7.90 -0.19 -9.31
C PHE A 204 7.85 -1.01 -10.60
N ALA A 205 8.28 -2.28 -10.57
CA ALA A 205 8.38 -3.12 -11.76
C ALA A 205 7.07 -3.17 -12.56
N ASP A 206 5.92 -3.26 -11.90
CA ASP A 206 4.61 -3.28 -12.57
C ASP A 206 4.30 -1.98 -13.33
N ALA A 207 4.67 -0.83 -12.75
CA ALA A 207 4.49 0.48 -13.38
C ALA A 207 5.46 0.65 -14.56
N VAL A 208 6.72 0.24 -14.39
CA VAL A 208 7.72 0.26 -15.47
C VAL A 208 7.25 -0.62 -16.62
N GLN A 209 6.86 -1.87 -16.36
CA GLN A 209 6.32 -2.79 -17.35
C GLN A 209 5.04 -2.27 -18.00
N SER A 210 4.16 -1.61 -17.25
CA SER A 210 2.96 -0.97 -17.82
C SER A 210 3.31 0.11 -18.84
N ASN A 211 4.32 0.94 -18.57
CA ASN A 211 4.78 1.96 -19.51
C ASN A 211 5.46 1.33 -20.74
N LEU A 212 6.25 0.27 -20.55
CA LEU A 212 6.86 -0.47 -21.65
C LEU A 212 5.81 -1.15 -22.54
N ASP A 213 4.83 -1.83 -21.93
CA ASP A 213 3.72 -2.46 -22.65
C ASP A 213 2.88 -1.42 -23.43
N ARG A 214 2.74 -0.19 -22.92
CA ARG A 214 2.06 0.90 -23.65
C ARG A 214 2.77 1.28 -24.94
N LEU A 215 4.11 1.24 -24.94
CA LEU A 215 4.92 1.53 -26.12
C LEU A 215 4.94 0.33 -27.07
N ALA A 216 5.29 -0.86 -26.56
CA ALA A 216 5.44 -2.08 -27.36
C ALA A 216 4.13 -2.54 -27.98
N PHE A 217 3.01 -2.41 -27.26
CA PHE A 217 1.68 -2.84 -27.71
C PHE A 217 0.72 -1.67 -27.92
N ALA A 218 1.25 -0.52 -28.38
CA ALA A 218 0.46 0.70 -28.61
C ALA A 218 -0.80 0.45 -29.47
N HIS A 219 -0.67 -0.41 -30.50
CA HIS A 219 -1.75 -0.75 -31.43
C HIS A 219 -2.54 -2.02 -31.05
N LEU A 220 -2.19 -2.70 -29.96
CA LEU A 220 -2.80 -3.97 -29.54
C LEU A 220 -3.38 -3.85 -28.11
N PRO A 221 -4.49 -3.10 -27.94
CA PRO A 221 -5.03 -2.81 -26.61
C PRO A 221 -5.51 -4.06 -25.86
N HIS A 222 -5.93 -5.10 -26.58
CA HIS A 222 -6.37 -6.37 -25.98
C HIS A 222 -5.19 -7.11 -25.32
N LEU A 223 -4.02 -7.18 -25.97
CA LEU A 223 -2.82 -7.80 -25.39
C LEU A 223 -2.34 -7.04 -24.16
N ARG A 224 -2.36 -5.71 -24.21
CA ARG A 224 -1.98 -4.87 -23.05
C ARG A 224 -2.88 -5.13 -21.85
N ARG A 225 -4.20 -5.28 -22.05
CA ARG A 225 -5.16 -5.63 -20.99
C ARG A 225 -4.87 -7.02 -20.42
N ALA A 226 -4.76 -8.04 -21.29
CA ALA A 226 -4.48 -9.40 -20.86
C ALA A 226 -3.16 -9.52 -20.05
N ARG A 227 -2.09 -8.86 -20.51
CA ARG A 227 -0.81 -8.82 -19.76
C ARG A 227 -0.93 -8.08 -18.43
N ALA A 228 -1.68 -6.98 -18.39
CA ALA A 228 -1.92 -6.25 -17.15
C ALA A 228 -2.71 -7.12 -16.15
N ASP A 229 -3.75 -7.82 -16.60
CA ASP A 229 -4.57 -8.69 -15.75
C ASP A 229 -3.76 -9.85 -15.17
N LEU A 230 -2.95 -10.53 -16.00
CA LEU A 230 -2.05 -11.60 -15.55
C LEU A 230 -1.01 -11.10 -14.54
N ARG A 231 -0.41 -9.93 -14.78
CA ARG A 231 0.56 -9.34 -13.84
C ARG A 231 -0.10 -8.94 -12.54
N ALA A 232 -1.29 -8.38 -12.60
CA ALA A 232 -2.03 -7.95 -11.42
C ALA A 232 -2.50 -9.15 -10.58
N ALA A 233 -2.86 -10.27 -11.21
CA ALA A 233 -3.08 -11.54 -10.52
C ALA A 233 -1.80 -12.04 -9.84
N ALA A 234 -0.69 -12.06 -10.57
CA ALA A 234 0.59 -12.52 -10.06
C ALA A 234 1.10 -11.64 -8.90
N SER A 235 0.86 -10.33 -8.93
CA SER A 235 1.26 -9.41 -7.85
C SER A 235 0.32 -9.46 -6.64
N ALA A 236 -0.90 -9.98 -6.78
CA ALA A 236 -1.80 -10.24 -5.66
C ALA A 236 -1.44 -11.50 -4.86
N LEU A 237 -0.84 -12.51 -5.50
CA LEU A 237 -0.50 -13.80 -4.87
C LEU A 237 0.31 -13.68 -3.56
N PRO A 238 1.40 -12.88 -3.48
CA PRO A 238 2.18 -12.76 -2.24
C PRO A 238 1.42 -12.09 -1.09
N ARG A 239 0.31 -11.40 -1.41
CA ARG A 239 -0.56 -10.73 -0.45
C ARG A 239 -1.68 -11.62 0.06
N LEU A 240 -1.91 -12.78 -0.57
CA LEU A 240 -2.84 -13.77 -0.06
C LEU A 240 -2.31 -14.37 1.24
N GLY A 241 -3.10 -14.22 2.30
CA GLY A 241 -2.87 -14.88 3.57
C GLY A 241 -3.09 -16.39 3.49
N PRO A 242 -2.70 -17.14 4.54
CA PRO A 242 -3.12 -18.51 4.69
C PRO A 242 -4.66 -18.59 4.69
N PRO A 243 -5.24 -19.73 4.26
CA PRO A 243 -6.68 -19.94 4.30
C PRO A 243 -7.23 -19.64 5.70
N VAL A 244 -8.32 -18.87 5.74
CA VAL A 244 -8.98 -18.48 6.99
C VAL A 244 -10.09 -19.47 7.26
N ASP A 245 -10.13 -19.98 8.49
CA ASP A 245 -11.28 -20.74 8.96
C ASP A 245 -12.45 -19.79 9.27
N PHE A 246 -13.40 -19.70 8.35
CA PHE A 246 -14.57 -18.83 8.49
C PHE A 246 -15.56 -19.32 9.55
N ALA A 247 -15.47 -20.57 10.02
CA ALA A 247 -16.36 -21.08 11.07
C ALA A 247 -16.01 -20.50 12.45
N THR A 248 -14.73 -20.23 12.69
CA THR A 248 -14.21 -19.71 13.97
C THR A 248 -14.00 -18.20 13.96
N LEU A 249 -14.12 -17.56 12.79
CA LEU A 249 -13.87 -16.14 12.64
C LEU A 249 -14.93 -15.27 13.33
N ASP A 250 -14.44 -14.33 14.14
CA ASP A 250 -15.27 -13.32 14.79
C ASP A 250 -16.15 -12.56 13.79
N GLU A 251 -17.35 -12.18 14.22
CA GLU A 251 -18.34 -11.51 13.37
C GLU A 251 -17.92 -10.09 13.00
N ALA A 252 -17.28 -9.36 13.92
CA ALA A 252 -16.74 -8.05 13.61
C ALA A 252 -15.62 -8.13 12.57
N GLU A 253 -14.77 -9.16 12.67
CA GLU A 253 -13.68 -9.38 11.73
C GLU A 253 -14.17 -9.80 10.34
N PHE A 254 -15.14 -10.72 10.27
CA PHE A 254 -15.79 -11.08 9.00
C PHE A 254 -16.44 -9.86 8.34
N THR A 255 -17.19 -9.06 9.11
CA THR A 255 -17.79 -7.80 8.63
C THR A 255 -16.73 -6.84 8.09
N ARG A 256 -15.59 -6.72 8.77
CA ARG A 256 -14.47 -5.86 8.35
C ARG A 256 -13.92 -6.31 6.99
N LEU A 257 -13.68 -7.61 6.82
CA LEU A 257 -13.21 -8.20 5.56
C LEU A 257 -14.22 -7.98 4.43
N THR A 258 -15.51 -8.19 4.67
CA THR A 258 -16.58 -7.95 3.69
C THR A 258 -16.62 -6.50 3.26
N ARG A 259 -16.60 -5.56 4.22
CA ARG A 259 -16.55 -4.12 3.93
C ARG A 259 -15.33 -3.74 3.09
N ARG A 260 -14.16 -4.32 3.38
CA ARG A 260 -12.93 -4.09 2.59
C ARG A 260 -13.08 -4.64 1.17
N ALA A 261 -13.59 -5.85 1.00
CA ALA A 261 -13.84 -6.43 -0.31
C ALA A 261 -14.84 -5.58 -1.13
N LEU A 262 -15.94 -5.11 -0.52
CA LEU A 262 -16.88 -4.18 -1.15
C LEU A 262 -16.20 -2.89 -1.63
N SER A 263 -15.28 -2.32 -0.83
CA SER A 263 -14.54 -1.12 -1.24
C SER A 263 -13.60 -1.33 -2.43
N HIS A 264 -13.26 -2.59 -2.73
CA HIS A 264 -12.41 -2.99 -3.84
C HIS A 264 -13.20 -3.62 -5.00
N LEU A 265 -14.54 -3.58 -5.01
CA LEU A 265 -15.38 -4.27 -6.01
C LEU A 265 -15.06 -3.88 -7.47
N GLY A 266 -14.60 -2.65 -7.69
CA GLY A 266 -14.17 -2.13 -8.99
C GLY A 266 -12.74 -2.51 -9.39
N ASP A 267 -11.95 -3.15 -8.53
CA ASP A 267 -10.54 -3.50 -8.71
C ASP A 267 -10.34 -5.01 -8.46
N LEU A 268 -10.48 -5.79 -9.53
CA LEU A 268 -10.40 -7.26 -9.47
C LEU A 268 -9.05 -7.75 -8.90
N PRO A 269 -7.88 -7.17 -9.27
CA PRO A 269 -6.61 -7.50 -8.61
C PRO A 269 -6.59 -7.30 -7.10
N ARG A 270 -7.21 -6.23 -6.58
CA ARG A 270 -7.30 -6.03 -5.12
C ARG A 270 -8.24 -7.03 -4.46
N LEU A 271 -9.36 -7.37 -5.11
CA LEU A 271 -10.24 -8.45 -4.65
C LEU A 271 -9.52 -9.79 -4.60
N ALA A 272 -8.63 -10.04 -5.55
CA ALA A 272 -7.84 -11.27 -5.61
C ALA A 272 -6.89 -11.45 -4.42
N ALA A 273 -6.56 -10.38 -3.69
CA ALA A 273 -5.80 -10.43 -2.44
C ALA A 273 -6.70 -10.54 -1.20
N SER A 274 -8.02 -10.57 -1.35
CA SER A 274 -8.96 -10.68 -0.23
C SER A 274 -8.98 -12.11 0.33
N PRO A 275 -8.96 -12.30 1.67
CA PRO A 275 -9.16 -13.62 2.28
C PRO A 275 -10.50 -14.27 1.91
N LEU A 276 -11.52 -13.46 1.59
CA LEU A 276 -12.85 -13.95 1.21
C LEU A 276 -12.85 -14.75 -0.11
N THR A 277 -11.75 -14.74 -0.86
CA THR A 277 -11.57 -15.64 -2.01
C THR A 277 -11.54 -17.13 -1.62
N TYR A 278 -11.30 -17.44 -0.33
CA TYR A 278 -11.32 -18.80 0.21
C TYR A 278 -12.68 -19.25 0.75
N LEU A 279 -13.76 -18.50 0.53
CA LEU A 279 -15.09 -18.91 0.99
C LEU A 279 -15.50 -20.25 0.34
N PRO A 280 -15.97 -21.26 1.11
CA PRO A 280 -16.36 -22.57 0.56
C PRO A 280 -17.40 -22.54 -0.58
N ILE A 281 -18.30 -21.53 -0.56
CA ILE A 281 -19.29 -21.34 -1.62
C ILE A 281 -18.64 -20.98 -2.98
N ILE A 282 -17.46 -20.32 -2.98
CA ILE A 282 -16.72 -20.02 -4.20
C ILE A 282 -16.19 -21.31 -4.82
N GLU A 283 -15.56 -22.16 -4.02
CA GLU A 283 -15.06 -23.46 -4.48
C GLU A 283 -16.18 -24.32 -5.06
N THR A 284 -17.33 -24.36 -4.37
CA THR A 284 -18.53 -25.08 -4.84
C THR A 284 -19.02 -24.55 -6.19
N ARG A 285 -19.09 -23.22 -6.37
CA ARG A 285 -19.54 -22.57 -7.62
C ARG A 285 -18.56 -22.79 -8.77
N LEU A 286 -17.26 -22.69 -8.51
CA LEU A 286 -16.23 -22.97 -9.52
C LEU A 286 -16.28 -24.41 -9.99
N ALA A 287 -16.44 -25.36 -9.06
CA ALA A 287 -16.58 -26.78 -9.39
C ALA A 287 -17.85 -27.05 -10.22
N GLN A 288 -19.00 -26.46 -9.86
CA GLN A 288 -20.24 -26.58 -10.63
C GLN A 288 -20.13 -26.04 -12.06
N ARG A 289 -19.33 -24.99 -12.27
CA ARG A 289 -19.09 -24.39 -13.59
C ARG A 289 -17.97 -25.07 -14.38
N ASN A 290 -17.27 -26.06 -13.81
CA ASN A 290 -16.01 -26.62 -14.35
C ASN A 290 -14.98 -25.52 -14.69
N ALA A 291 -14.92 -24.46 -13.88
CA ALA A 291 -13.96 -23.37 -14.03
C ALA A 291 -12.62 -23.74 -13.37
N PRO A 292 -11.48 -23.24 -13.89
CA PRO A 292 -10.19 -23.48 -13.25
C PRO A 292 -10.12 -22.76 -11.91
N ASP A 293 -9.67 -23.46 -10.86
CA ASP A 293 -9.55 -22.89 -9.52
C ASP A 293 -8.27 -22.06 -9.37
N ASN A 294 -8.26 -20.89 -10.04
CA ASN A 294 -7.16 -19.93 -9.99
C ASN A 294 -7.56 -18.64 -9.28
N THR A 295 -6.55 -17.84 -8.93
CA THR A 295 -6.71 -16.60 -8.17
C THR A 295 -7.65 -15.58 -8.81
N LEU A 296 -7.66 -15.47 -10.14
CA LEU A 296 -8.53 -14.54 -10.86
C LEU A 296 -9.98 -15.02 -10.88
N GLU A 297 -10.21 -16.31 -11.11
CA GLU A 297 -11.55 -16.89 -11.11
C GLU A 297 -12.18 -16.81 -9.71
N ARG A 298 -11.41 -17.11 -8.65
CA ARG A 298 -11.88 -16.90 -7.26
C ARG A 298 -12.23 -15.45 -6.97
N ALA A 299 -11.45 -14.49 -7.48
CA ALA A 299 -11.75 -13.07 -7.32
C ALA A 299 -13.01 -12.64 -8.10
N ALA A 300 -13.20 -13.18 -9.30
CA ALA A 300 -14.37 -12.93 -10.13
C ALA A 300 -15.64 -13.51 -9.50
N GLU A 301 -15.55 -14.72 -8.94
CA GLU A 301 -16.64 -15.33 -8.18
C GLU A 301 -16.95 -14.58 -6.89
N LEU A 302 -15.94 -14.15 -6.13
CA LEU A 302 -16.12 -13.28 -4.97
C LEU A 302 -16.86 -11.99 -5.36
N LYS A 303 -16.47 -11.37 -6.49
CA LYS A 303 -17.16 -10.20 -7.02
C LYS A 303 -18.63 -10.51 -7.32
N SER A 304 -18.92 -11.63 -8.00
CA SER A 304 -20.29 -12.05 -8.30
C SER A 304 -21.12 -12.23 -7.03
N LEU A 305 -20.59 -12.95 -6.04
CA LEU A 305 -21.24 -13.16 -4.75
C LEU A 305 -21.57 -11.85 -4.02
N LEU A 306 -20.63 -10.91 -4.01
CA LEU A 306 -20.84 -9.60 -3.39
C LEU A 306 -21.91 -8.79 -4.13
N VAL A 307 -21.91 -8.81 -5.46
CA VAL A 307 -22.93 -8.14 -6.29
C VAL A 307 -24.31 -8.76 -6.06
N GLU A 308 -24.42 -10.10 -6.05
CA GLU A 308 -25.67 -10.79 -5.75
C GLU A 308 -26.22 -10.44 -4.36
N SER A 309 -25.34 -10.33 -3.37
CA SER A 309 -25.70 -9.94 -2.01
C SER A 309 -26.18 -8.48 -1.94
N ILE A 310 -25.54 -7.57 -2.69
CA ILE A 310 -26.00 -6.19 -2.85
C ILE A 310 -27.38 -6.17 -3.51
N ASP A 311 -27.59 -6.95 -4.58
CA ASP A 311 -28.86 -6.99 -5.31
C ASP A 311 -30.02 -7.49 -4.45
N ARG A 312 -29.75 -8.38 -3.47
CA ARG A 312 -30.77 -8.80 -2.48
C ARG A 312 -31.22 -7.69 -1.55
N LEU A 313 -30.41 -6.63 -1.37
CA LEU A 313 -30.82 -5.44 -0.61
C LEU A 313 -31.81 -4.56 -1.39
N LYS A 314 -31.96 -4.78 -2.70
CA LYS A 314 -32.88 -4.02 -3.53
C LYS A 314 -34.33 -4.29 -3.10
N PRO A 315 -35.13 -3.25 -2.84
CA PRO A 315 -36.55 -3.43 -2.55
C PRO A 315 -37.27 -4.14 -3.69
N ARG A 316 -38.10 -5.14 -3.36
CA ARG A 316 -38.87 -5.92 -4.34
C ARG A 316 -39.89 -5.03 -5.07
N ASP A 317 -40.01 -5.23 -6.38
CA ASP A 317 -41.04 -4.62 -7.25
C ASP A 317 -41.05 -3.08 -7.36
N GLN A 318 -39.91 -2.41 -7.11
CA GLN A 318 -39.82 -0.94 -7.07
C GLN A 318 -38.96 -0.30 -8.20
N GLY A 319 -38.71 -1.01 -9.31
CA GLY A 319 -38.02 -0.46 -10.49
C GLY A 319 -36.49 -0.48 -10.39
N GLU A 320 -35.80 0.45 -11.08
CA GLU A 320 -34.33 0.52 -11.15
C GLU A 320 -33.69 1.46 -10.10
N PHE A 321 -34.44 2.45 -9.60
CA PHE A 321 -33.98 3.40 -8.58
C PHE A 321 -35.14 3.93 -7.73
N GLY A 322 -34.86 4.18 -6.44
CA GLY A 322 -35.73 4.89 -5.54
C GLY A 322 -34.93 5.68 -4.50
N ALA A 323 -35.50 6.80 -4.03
CA ALA A 323 -34.90 7.70 -3.05
C ALA A 323 -35.42 7.48 -1.61
N THR A 324 -36.23 6.43 -1.39
CA THR A 324 -36.87 6.18 -0.09
C THR A 324 -35.92 5.50 0.90
N GLU A 325 -36.32 5.46 2.17
CA GLU A 325 -35.54 4.82 3.23
C GLU A 325 -35.20 3.36 2.92
N ALA A 326 -36.07 2.64 2.22
CA ALA A 326 -35.88 1.24 1.86
C ALA A 326 -34.73 1.03 0.86
N TRP A 327 -34.44 2.04 0.03
CA TRP A 327 -33.39 1.96 -1.00
C TRP A 327 -32.00 2.32 -0.48
N ARG A 328 -31.90 2.93 0.70
CA ARG A 328 -30.67 3.58 1.18
C ARG A 328 -29.45 2.65 1.17
N TYR A 329 -29.61 1.39 1.58
CA TYR A 329 -28.50 0.44 1.69
C TYR A 329 -28.09 -0.11 0.32
N TYR A 330 -29.06 -0.44 -0.53
CA TYR A 330 -28.79 -0.81 -1.92
C TYR A 330 -28.09 0.33 -2.65
N ASN A 331 -28.65 1.54 -2.64
CA ASN A 331 -28.08 2.69 -3.33
C ASN A 331 -26.66 3.01 -2.84
N ALA A 332 -26.45 2.99 -1.52
CA ALA A 332 -25.16 3.33 -0.91
C ALA A 332 -24.01 2.37 -1.32
N LEU A 333 -24.32 1.14 -1.73
CA LEU A 333 -23.35 0.17 -2.22
C LEU A 333 -23.33 0.08 -3.75
N TYR A 334 -24.51 -0.11 -4.38
CA TYR A 334 -24.64 -0.36 -5.81
C TYR A 334 -24.04 0.78 -6.64
N PHE A 335 -24.47 2.02 -6.39
CA PHE A 335 -24.02 3.13 -7.22
C PHE A 335 -22.52 3.43 -7.05
N PRO A 336 -21.96 3.52 -5.84
CA PRO A 336 -20.53 3.76 -5.68
C PRO A 336 -19.63 2.60 -6.11
N TYR A 337 -20.01 1.35 -5.84
CA TYR A 337 -19.11 0.20 -6.00
C TYR A 337 -19.39 -0.66 -7.24
N VAL A 338 -20.66 -0.78 -7.65
CA VAL A 338 -21.06 -1.57 -8.84
C VAL A 338 -21.11 -0.68 -10.08
N ALA A 339 -21.86 0.43 -10.02
CA ALA A 339 -21.98 1.38 -11.13
C ALA A 339 -20.77 2.33 -11.25
N GLY A 340 -19.91 2.39 -10.22
CA GLY A 340 -18.67 3.17 -10.23
C GLY A 340 -18.87 4.68 -10.08
N LEU A 341 -20.02 5.14 -9.59
CA LEU A 341 -20.30 6.55 -9.35
C LEU A 341 -19.46 7.09 -8.19
N LYS A 342 -19.00 8.34 -8.31
CA LYS A 342 -18.20 9.01 -7.26
C LYS A 342 -18.87 10.31 -6.81
N PRO A 343 -19.91 10.24 -5.95
CA PRO A 343 -20.82 11.37 -5.70
C PRO A 343 -20.16 12.67 -5.25
N TYR A 344 -19.10 12.57 -4.44
CA TYR A 344 -18.41 13.72 -3.84
C TYR A 344 -17.01 13.98 -4.44
N SER A 345 -16.67 13.37 -5.58
CA SER A 345 -15.38 13.63 -6.22
C SER A 345 -15.43 14.86 -7.11
N ARG A 346 -14.42 15.74 -7.05
CA ARG A 346 -14.35 16.98 -7.87
C ARG A 346 -14.20 16.74 -9.38
N ARG A 347 -14.00 15.50 -9.84
CA ARG A 347 -13.88 15.10 -11.27
C ARG A 347 -15.09 14.29 -11.73
N THR A 348 -16.29 14.67 -11.31
CA THR A 348 -17.54 13.96 -11.61
C THR A 348 -17.91 13.96 -13.10
N ASP A 349 -17.54 14.99 -13.86
CA ASP A 349 -18.21 15.26 -15.14
C ASP A 349 -17.70 14.45 -16.34
N THR A 350 -16.58 13.75 -16.23
CA THR A 350 -15.93 13.10 -17.40
C THR A 350 -15.98 11.57 -17.39
N ALA A 351 -16.42 10.93 -16.31
CA ALA A 351 -16.38 9.47 -16.16
C ALA A 351 -17.75 8.80 -15.96
N ASN A 352 -18.82 9.57 -15.77
CA ASN A 352 -20.14 9.02 -15.48
C ASN A 352 -20.83 8.60 -16.78
N GLY A 353 -21.09 7.30 -16.91
CA GLY A 353 -21.75 6.72 -18.08
C GLY A 353 -23.14 7.32 -18.33
N HIS A 354 -23.51 7.37 -19.61
CA HIS A 354 -24.73 7.94 -20.19
C HIS A 354 -26.07 7.29 -19.73
N ASN A 355 -26.13 6.67 -18.55
CA ASN A 355 -27.34 6.05 -18.03
C ASN A 355 -28.20 7.08 -17.26
N PRO A 356 -29.47 7.31 -17.65
CA PRO A 356 -30.37 8.24 -16.96
C PRO A 356 -30.56 7.92 -15.47
N VAL A 357 -30.53 6.63 -15.08
CA VAL A 357 -30.67 6.21 -13.67
C VAL A 357 -29.47 6.65 -12.83
N SER A 358 -28.26 6.54 -13.39
CA SER A 358 -27.02 6.96 -12.72
C SER A 358 -27.00 8.47 -12.47
N HIS A 359 -27.57 9.26 -13.39
CA HIS A 359 -27.74 10.71 -13.20
C HIS A 359 -28.71 11.04 -12.07
N GLN A 360 -29.88 10.39 -12.03
CA GLN A 360 -30.86 10.58 -10.95
C GLN A 360 -30.28 10.21 -9.58
N ALA A 361 -29.56 9.09 -9.50
CA ALA A 361 -28.90 8.67 -8.28
C ALA A 361 -27.81 9.66 -7.84
N LEU A 362 -27.00 10.16 -8.78
CA LEU A 362 -25.97 11.16 -8.49
C LEU A 362 -26.57 12.45 -7.95
N GLU A 363 -27.63 12.96 -8.58
CA GLU A 363 -28.35 14.15 -8.13
C GLU A 363 -28.89 13.95 -6.71
N TRP A 364 -29.53 12.81 -6.43
CA TRP A 364 -30.01 12.47 -5.10
C TRP A 364 -28.89 12.43 -4.06
N PHE A 365 -27.74 11.82 -4.37
CA PHE A 365 -26.60 11.80 -3.44
C PHE A 365 -26.07 13.20 -3.15
N GLN A 366 -26.01 14.08 -4.15
CA GLN A 366 -25.45 15.42 -3.98
C GLN A 366 -26.41 16.37 -3.27
N THR A 367 -27.72 16.18 -3.44
CA THR A 367 -28.75 17.08 -2.89
C THR A 367 -29.28 16.63 -1.53
N GLN A 368 -29.47 15.34 -1.30
CA GLN A 368 -30.20 14.82 -0.13
C GLN A 368 -29.33 14.01 0.84
N VAL A 369 -28.14 13.57 0.43
CA VAL A 369 -27.30 12.69 1.24
C VAL A 369 -25.99 13.41 1.60
N PRO A 370 -25.75 13.74 2.87
CA PRO A 370 -24.43 14.20 3.30
C PRO A 370 -23.38 13.07 3.19
N GLU A 371 -22.11 13.42 2.94
CA GLU A 371 -21.01 12.45 2.81
C GLU A 371 -20.87 11.54 4.04
N ARG A 372 -21.00 12.09 5.25
CA ARG A 372 -20.98 11.32 6.50
C ARG A 372 -22.14 10.31 6.57
N THR A 373 -23.32 10.68 6.07
CA THR A 373 -24.49 9.81 6.04
C THR A 373 -24.29 8.66 5.07
N LEU A 374 -23.75 8.93 3.88
CA LEU A 374 -23.37 7.89 2.92
C LEU A 374 -22.41 6.89 3.58
N HIS A 375 -21.36 7.37 4.24
CA HIS A 375 -20.41 6.48 4.93
C HIS A 375 -21.06 5.64 6.02
N ASN A 376 -22.00 6.20 6.78
CA ASN A 376 -22.75 5.44 7.79
C ASN A 376 -23.63 4.36 7.15
N TRP A 377 -24.33 4.68 6.05
CA TRP A 377 -25.13 3.72 5.30
C TRP A 377 -24.29 2.63 4.67
N GLN A 378 -23.12 2.95 4.11
CA GLN A 378 -22.17 1.96 3.60
C GLN A 378 -21.70 1.00 4.69
N ASN A 379 -21.35 1.51 5.88
CA ASN A 379 -20.95 0.67 7.01
C ASN A 379 -22.08 -0.25 7.48
N ALA A 380 -23.32 0.24 7.51
CA ALA A 380 -24.49 -0.56 7.88
C ALA A 380 -24.85 -1.59 6.81
N ALA A 381 -24.85 -1.19 5.54
CA ALA A 381 -25.12 -2.09 4.41
C ALA A 381 -24.07 -3.20 4.31
N ALA A 382 -22.78 -2.90 4.56
CA ALA A 382 -21.72 -3.91 4.58
C ALA A 382 -21.94 -4.97 5.67
N LYS A 383 -22.56 -4.62 6.81
CA LYS A 383 -22.98 -5.60 7.83
C LYS A 383 -24.07 -6.52 7.33
N LEU A 384 -25.06 -5.99 6.60
CA LEU A 384 -26.13 -6.80 6.01
C LEU A 384 -25.58 -7.78 4.97
N VAL A 385 -24.70 -7.31 4.08
CA VAL A 385 -23.99 -8.18 3.11
C VAL A 385 -23.18 -9.25 3.84
N ALA A 386 -22.46 -8.88 4.90
CA ALA A 386 -21.69 -9.84 5.69
C ALA A 386 -22.58 -10.91 6.34
N GLN A 387 -23.75 -10.52 6.84
CA GLN A 387 -24.73 -11.45 7.40
C GLN A 387 -25.27 -12.42 6.33
N ASP A 388 -25.68 -11.90 5.17
CA ASP A 388 -26.17 -12.72 4.05
C ASP A 388 -25.11 -13.74 3.58
N LEU A 389 -23.84 -13.32 3.45
CA LEU A 389 -22.74 -14.23 3.13
C LEU A 389 -22.58 -15.32 4.21
N LYS A 390 -22.69 -14.99 5.50
CA LYS A 390 -22.62 -15.98 6.59
C LYS A 390 -23.79 -16.95 6.59
N GLU A 391 -24.99 -16.48 6.28
CA GLU A 391 -26.18 -17.35 6.18
C GLU A 391 -26.03 -18.34 5.03
N ASN A 392 -25.54 -17.89 3.87
CA ASN A 392 -25.23 -18.74 2.73
C ASN A 392 -24.12 -19.76 3.04
N LEU A 393 -23.08 -19.37 3.80
CA LEU A 393 -22.05 -20.30 4.28
C LEU A 393 -22.64 -21.44 5.14
N LYS A 394 -23.56 -21.12 6.06
CA LYS A 394 -24.21 -22.13 6.91
C LYS A 394 -25.07 -23.11 6.10
N GLN A 395 -25.59 -22.69 4.95
CA GLN A 395 -26.36 -23.56 4.07
C GLN A 395 -25.48 -24.53 3.29
N VAL A 396 -24.28 -24.11 2.87
CA VAL A 396 -23.31 -24.96 2.16
C VAL A 396 -22.63 -25.98 3.10
N ALA A 397 -22.51 -25.66 4.40
CA ALA A 397 -21.93 -26.55 5.40
C ALA A 397 -22.89 -27.65 5.92
N LYS A 398 -24.17 -27.58 5.57
CA LYS A 398 -25.18 -28.62 5.85
C LYS A 398 -25.31 -29.54 4.64
#